data_AF-A0A256FL25-F1
#
_entry.id   AF-A0A256FL25-F1
#
_cell.length_a   1.000
_cell.length_b   1.000
_cell.length_c   1.000
_cell.angle_alpha   90.00
_cell.angle_beta   90.00
_cell.angle_gamma   90.00
#
_symmetry.space_group_name_H-M   'P 1'
#
loop_
_entity.id
_entity.type
_entity.pdbx_description
1 polymer ?
#
loop_
_entity_poly.entity_id
_entity_poly.type
_entity_poly.pdbx_seq_one_letter_code
_entity_poly.pdbx_strand_id
1 'polypeptide(L)'
;MRIYIYGGVLRQIENKVGKAKLEPSQITRHPLLDALGFPVVVVRAVTEDDAAAQAVRLVKGWLLEAAVPEAANENQPTPHGENINDAD
;
A
#
# COMPACT_ATOMS: atom_id res chain seq x y z
N MET A 1 0.23 1.35 9.36
CA MET A 1 -1.02 1.16 8.59
C MET A 1 -0.72 0.34 7.34
N ARG A 2 -1.60 -0.60 6.99
CA ARG A 2 -1.52 -1.39 5.74
C ARG A 2 -2.67 -0.98 4.83
N ILE A 3 -2.39 -0.84 3.55
CA ILE A 3 -3.35 -0.43 2.52
C ILE A 3 -3.32 -1.50 1.43
N TYR A 4 -4.46 -2.16 1.23
CA TYR A 4 -4.64 -3.16 0.19
C TYR A 4 -5.28 -2.47 -1.01
N ILE A 5 -4.58 -2.51 -2.15
CA ILE A 5 -5.00 -1.89 -3.39
C ILE A 5 -5.37 -3.00 -4.37
N TYR A 6 -6.28 -2.70 -5.30
CA TYR A 6 -6.64 -3.60 -6.40
C TYR A 6 -5.38 -4.12 -7.14
N GLY A 7 -5.45 -5.34 -7.68
CA GLY A 7 -4.30 -6.01 -8.31
C GLY A 7 -3.35 -6.71 -7.32
N GLY A 8 -3.78 -6.91 -6.07
CA GLY A 8 -2.97 -7.61 -5.06
C GLY A 8 -1.82 -6.76 -4.49
N VAL A 9 -1.83 -5.44 -4.71
CA VAL A 9 -0.76 -4.54 -4.28
C VAL A 9 -0.94 -4.18 -2.81
N LEU A 10 0.10 -4.43 -2.01
CA LEU A 10 0.19 -4.01 -0.60
C LEU A 10 1.12 -2.80 -0.46
N ARG A 11 0.59 -1.70 0.09
CA ARG A 11 1.35 -0.52 0.50
C ARG A 11 1.25 -0.29 2.00
N GLN A 12 2.26 0.33 2.59
CA GLN A 12 2.35 0.49 4.04
C GLN A 12 2.82 1.90 4.43
N ILE A 13 2.26 2.40 5.52
CA ILE A 13 2.66 3.67 6.16
C ILE A 13 3.05 3.41 7.60
N GLU A 14 4.23 3.88 8.01
CA GLU A 14 4.67 3.98 9.41
C GLU A 14 4.58 5.44 9.86
N ASN A 15 3.72 5.76 10.82
CA ASN A 15 3.61 7.12 11.34
C ASN A 15 4.59 7.36 12.49
N LYS A 16 5.27 8.51 12.47
CA LYS A 16 6.17 8.96 13.54
C LYS A 16 5.89 10.41 13.89
N VAL A 17 5.92 10.71 15.19
CA VAL A 17 5.80 12.09 15.67
C VAL A 17 7.13 12.82 15.46
N GLY A 18 7.15 13.86 14.63
CA GLY A 18 8.33 14.67 14.34
C GLY A 18 9.59 13.84 14.04
N LYS A 19 10.62 14.00 14.87
CA LYS A 19 11.92 13.30 14.76
C LYS A 19 11.99 11.98 15.54
N ALA A 20 10.85 11.42 15.97
CA ALA A 20 10.83 10.14 16.68
C ALA A 20 11.56 9.05 15.88
N LYS A 21 12.43 8.32 16.56
CA LYS A 21 13.26 7.28 15.92
C LYS A 21 12.39 6.10 15.46
N LEU A 22 12.94 5.35 14.51
CA LEU A 22 12.43 4.00 14.24
C LEU A 22 12.89 3.08 15.38
N GLU A 23 12.04 2.15 15.78
CA GLU A 23 12.42 1.09 16.69
C GLU A 23 13.44 0.16 16.01
N PRO A 24 14.34 -0.50 16.77
CA PRO A 24 15.32 -1.43 16.18
C PRO A 24 14.69 -2.48 15.26
N SER A 25 13.53 -3.02 15.65
CA SER A 25 12.78 -3.99 14.83
C SER A 25 12.29 -3.39 13.50
N GLN A 26 11.98 -2.10 13.46
CA GLN A 26 11.54 -1.39 12.26
C GLN A 26 12.71 -1.13 11.31
N ILE A 27 13.88 -0.78 11.86
CA ILE A 27 15.12 -0.63 11.11
C ILE A 27 15.46 -1.93 10.37
N THR A 28 15.28 -3.09 11.01
CA THR A 28 15.47 -4.39 10.37
C THR A 28 14.34 -4.74 9.41
N ARG A 29 13.08 -4.53 9.79
CA ARG A 29 11.92 -5.01 9.04
C ARG A 29 11.65 -4.22 7.76
N HIS A 30 11.82 -2.90 7.77
CA HIS A 30 11.44 -2.09 6.60
C HIS A 30 12.26 -2.44 5.35
N PRO A 31 13.60 -2.57 5.40
CA PRO A 31 14.38 -3.00 4.25
C PRO A 31 14.03 -4.41 3.76
N LEU A 32 13.73 -5.34 4.69
CA LEU A 32 13.33 -6.70 4.31
C LEU A 32 11.97 -6.72 3.60
N LEU A 33 11.02 -5.90 4.04
CA LEU A 33 9.72 -5.77 3.37
C LEU A 33 9.87 -5.10 2.00
N ASP A 34 10.72 -4.08 1.89
CA ASP A 34 11.03 -3.42 0.63
C ASP A 34 11.63 -4.40 -0.40
N ALA A 35 12.58 -5.23 0.03
CA ALA A 35 13.18 -6.29 -0.79
C ALA A 35 12.17 -7.35 -1.29
N LEU A 36 11.05 -7.53 -0.58
CA LEU A 36 9.95 -8.41 -0.99
C LEU A 36 8.89 -7.69 -1.85
N GLY A 37 9.09 -6.43 -2.20
CA GLY A 37 8.14 -5.63 -2.98
C GLY A 37 7.02 -4.97 -2.14
N PHE A 38 7.15 -4.94 -0.81
CA PHE A 38 6.17 -4.38 0.12
C PHE A 38 6.70 -3.13 0.85
N PRO A 39 6.98 -2.03 0.13
CA PRO A 39 7.62 -0.85 0.71
C PRO A 39 6.82 -0.25 1.87
N VAL A 40 7.54 0.28 2.86
CA VAL A 40 6.99 1.03 4.00
C VAL A 40 7.41 2.48 3.90
N VAL A 41 6.45 3.39 3.72
CA VAL A 41 6.71 4.84 3.74
C VAL A 41 6.60 5.35 5.18
N VAL A 42 7.64 6.03 5.67
CA VAL A 42 7.62 6.66 7.00
C VAL A 42 7.07 8.08 6.88
N VAL A 43 5.89 8.32 7.44
CA VAL A 43 5.28 9.64 7.55
C VAL A 43 5.70 10.28 8.87
N ARG A 44 6.18 11.52 8.81
CA ARG A 44 6.61 12.29 9.97
C ARG A 44 5.75 13.54 10.09
N ALA A 45 4.98 13.62 11.17
CA ALA A 45 4.05 14.71 11.42
C ALA A 45 4.09 15.11 12.90
N VAL A 46 3.74 16.35 13.22
CA VAL A 46 3.63 16.80 14.62
C VAL A 46 2.18 17.04 15.06
N THR A 47 1.24 17.03 14.11
CA THR A 47 -0.20 17.08 14.36
C THR A 47 -0.90 15.94 13.63
N GLU A 48 -2.10 15.58 14.10
CA GLU A 48 -2.92 14.55 13.48
C GLU A 48 -3.40 14.96 12.09
N ASP A 49 -3.78 16.23 11.90
CA ASP A 49 -4.21 16.77 10.60
C ASP A 49 -3.10 16.68 9.53
N ASP A 50 -1.85 16.97 9.90
CA ASP A 50 -0.72 16.83 8.98
C ASP A 50 -0.44 15.36 8.64
N ALA A 51 -0.51 14.47 9.64
CA ALA A 51 -0.40 13.03 9.42
C ALA A 51 -1.47 12.52 8.45
N ALA A 52 -2.72 12.94 8.65
CA ALA A 52 -3.85 12.60 7.80
C ALA A 52 -3.66 13.16 6.38
N ALA A 53 -3.26 14.41 6.24
CA ALA A 53 -3.02 15.04 4.94
C ALA A 53 -1.89 14.33 4.17
N GLN A 54 -0.80 13.95 4.83
CA GLN A 54 0.29 13.17 4.23
C GLN A 54 -0.19 11.78 3.79
N ALA A 55 -0.92 11.07 4.64
CA ALA A 55 -1.47 9.76 4.32
C ALA A 55 -2.43 9.81 3.12
N VAL A 56 -3.34 10.80 3.08
CA VAL A 56 -4.27 11.00 1.96
C VAL A 56 -3.52 11.27 0.66
N ARG A 57 -2.49 12.13 0.68
CA ARG A 57 -1.66 12.39 -0.51
C ARG A 57 -1.00 11.12 -1.04
N LEU A 58 -0.39 10.32 -0.15
CA LEU A 58 0.25 9.06 -0.51
C LEU A 58 -0.74 8.08 -1.15
N VAL A 59 -1.89 7.85 -0.50
CA VAL A 59 -2.88 6.89 -0.98
C VAL A 59 -3.46 7.32 -2.32
N LYS A 60 -3.75 8.62 -2.51
CA LYS A 60 -4.21 9.13 -3.82
C LYS A 60 -3.16 8.89 -4.92
N GLY A 61 -1.88 9.10 -4.61
CA GLY A 61 -0.78 8.80 -5.55
C GLY A 61 -0.78 7.33 -5.96
N TRP A 62 -0.83 6.41 -4.98
CA TRP A 62 -0.84 4.97 -5.27
C TRP A 62 -2.09 4.51 -6.03
N LEU A 63 -3.25 5.12 -5.78
CA LEU A 63 -4.46 4.81 -6.54
C LEU A 63 -4.35 5.28 -7.99
N LEU A 64 -3.68 6.41 -8.24
CA LEU A 64 -3.42 6.87 -9.61
C LEU A 64 -2.42 5.95 -10.33
N GLU A 65 -1.37 5.50 -9.64
CA GLU A 65 -0.43 4.50 -10.17
C GLU A 65 -1.14 3.19 -10.54
N ALA A 66 -2.03 2.71 -9.68
CA ALA A 66 -2.78 1.46 -9.88
C ALA A 66 -3.92 1.58 -10.91
N ALA A 67 -4.41 2.80 -11.19
CA ALA A 67 -5.46 3.04 -12.18
C ALA A 67 -4.92 3.04 -13.63
N VAL A 68 -3.60 3.01 -13.82
CA VAL A 68 -3.00 2.83 -15.14
C VAL A 68 -3.21 1.36 -15.56
N PRO A 69 -3.92 1.08 -16.67
CA PRO A 69 -4.23 -0.27 -17.08
C PRO A 69 -2.95 -1.09 -17.29
N GLU A 70 -2.89 -2.24 -16.63
CA GLU A 70 -1.79 -3.18 -16.73
C GLU A 70 -1.88 -3.97 -18.04
N ALA A 71 -1.15 -3.52 -19.05
CA ALA A 71 -0.83 -4.34 -20.23
C ALA A 71 0.36 -5.30 -19.96
N ALA A 72 0.71 -5.60 -18.69
CA ALA A 72 2.00 -6.22 -18.38
C ALA A 72 2.07 -7.13 -17.14
N ASN A 73 0.97 -7.73 -16.66
CA ASN A 73 1.04 -8.72 -15.59
C ASN A 73 0.29 -10.01 -15.96
N GLU A 74 1.02 -10.94 -16.57
CA GLU A 74 0.55 -12.27 -16.96
C GLU A 74 0.18 -13.17 -15.77
N ASN A 75 0.48 -12.76 -14.53
CA ASN A 75 0.23 -13.53 -13.32
C ASN A 75 -0.97 -13.04 -12.50
N GLN A 76 -1.78 -12.12 -13.01
CA GLN A 76 -2.97 -11.68 -12.29
C GLN A 76 -4.09 -12.72 -12.43
N PRO A 77 -4.59 -13.31 -11.32
CA PRO A 77 -5.78 -14.15 -11.40
C PRO A 77 -6.96 -13.28 -11.86
N THR A 78 -7.62 -13.70 -12.94
CA THR A 78 -8.84 -13.07 -13.43
C THR A 78 -9.89 -13.09 -12.31
N PRO A 79 -10.70 -12.02 -12.14
CA PRO A 79 -11.81 -12.06 -11.22
C PRO A 79 -12.69 -13.27 -11.56
N HIS A 80 -12.96 -14.14 -10.59
CA HIS A 80 -13.94 -15.19 -10.77
C HIS A 80 -15.31 -14.52 -10.99
N GLY A 81 -15.72 -14.43 -12.26
CA GLY A 81 -17.10 -14.17 -12.60
C GLY A 81 -17.91 -15.38 -12.17
N GLU A 82 -18.81 -15.21 -11.20
CA GLU A 82 -19.86 -16.20 -10.95
C GLU A 82 -20.70 -16.31 -12.23
N ASN A 83 -20.57 -17.45 -12.90
CA ASN A 83 -21.37 -17.76 -14.08
C ASN A 83 -22.76 -18.18 -13.59
N ILE A 84 -23.69 -17.24 -13.54
CA ILE A 84 -25.07 -17.45 -13.06
C ILE A 84 -25.98 -18.21 -14.05
N ASN A 85 -25.42 -18.98 -14.98
CA ASN A 85 -26.16 -19.58 -16.09
C ASN A 85 -26.21 -21.11 -16.09
N ASP A 86 -25.93 -21.78 -14.98
CA ASP A 86 -26.09 -23.25 -14.87
C ASP A 86 -27.33 -23.62 -14.03
N ALA A 87 -28.47 -23.02 -14.37
CA ALA A 87 -29.78 -23.44 -13.89
C ALA A 87 -30.71 -23.64 -15.09
N ASP A 88 -30.56 -24.78 -15.76
CA ASP A 88 -31.58 -25.45 -16.59
C ASP A 88 -31.49 -26.96 -16.37
#